data_AF-A0A2M7PHI9-F1
#
_entry.id   AF-A0A2M7PHI9-F1
#
_cell.length_a   1.000
_cell.length_b   1.000
_cell.length_c   1.000
_cell.angle_alpha   90.00
_cell.angle_beta   90.00
_cell.angle_gamma   90.00
#
_symmetry.space_group_name_H-M   'P 1'
#
loop_
_entity.id
_entity.type
_entity.pdbx_description
1 polymer ?
#
loop_
_entity_poly.entity_id
_entity_poly.type
_entity_poly.pdbx_seq_one_letter_code
_entity_poly.pdbx_strand_id
1 'polypeptide(L)'
;RIFTLRRWRSLKKEKMTLGAIVSFHTRHKLLVLSHSEKHYRAMGRLVADGKSLTINELSSRYEGVLMEALRLKTTRKKNLNVLFHIMGYFKNNLSADEKDELIDILSKYGEGFIPLIVPVTLINHYVRKYDEPYLREQIYLNPHPIALQLRNHV
;
A
#
# COMPACT_ATOMS: atom_id res chain seq x y z
N ARG A 1 -3.23 -2.56 -10.53
CA ARG A 1 -4.45 -3.38 -10.79
C ARG A 1 -4.14 -4.81 -11.23
N ILE A 2 -3.51 -5.04 -12.40
CA ILE A 2 -3.29 -6.41 -12.95
C ILE A 2 -2.53 -7.32 -11.96
N PHE A 3 -1.41 -6.86 -11.41
CA PHE A 3 -0.62 -7.65 -10.45
C PHE A 3 -1.39 -7.99 -9.17
N THR A 4 -2.13 -7.03 -8.60
CA THR A 4 -2.98 -7.26 -7.42
C THR A 4 -4.05 -8.31 -7.71
N LEU A 5 -4.68 -8.25 -8.88
CA LEU A 5 -5.68 -9.24 -9.28
C LEU A 5 -5.10 -10.62 -9.53
N ARG A 6 -3.89 -10.69 -10.10
CA ARG A 6 -3.17 -11.96 -10.23
C ARG A 6 -2.91 -12.58 -8.85
N ARG A 7 -2.44 -11.79 -7.88
CA ARG A 7 -2.21 -12.25 -6.50
C ARG A 7 -3.51 -12.74 -5.85
N TRP A 8 -4.61 -12.00 -5.99
CA TRP A 8 -5.92 -12.40 -5.47
C TRP A 8 -6.42 -13.71 -6.10
N ARG A 9 -6.33 -13.85 -7.42
CA ARG A 9 -6.73 -15.09 -8.11
C ARG A 9 -5.87 -16.28 -7.72
N SER A 10 -4.57 -16.07 -7.45
CA SER A 10 -3.68 -17.14 -6.97
C SER A 10 -4.12 -17.62 -5.59
N LEU A 11 -4.43 -16.69 -4.69
CA LEU A 11 -4.99 -16.99 -3.36
C LEU A 11 -6.28 -17.82 -3.43
N LYS A 12 -7.18 -17.51 -4.39
CA LYS A 12 -8.41 -18.29 -4.61
C LYS A 12 -8.16 -19.71 -5.12
N LYS A 13 -7.06 -19.95 -5.85
CA LYS A 13 -6.72 -21.28 -6.39
C LYS A 13 -6.09 -22.21 -5.36
N GLU A 14 -5.40 -21.65 -4.37
CA GLU A 14 -4.79 -22.40 -3.28
C GLU A 14 -5.86 -22.78 -2.24
N LYS A 15 -5.86 -22.13 -1.08
CA LYS A 15 -6.86 -22.33 -0.03
C LYS A 15 -7.27 -20.98 0.55
N MET A 16 -8.52 -20.58 0.28
CA MET A 16 -9.07 -19.38 0.89
C MET A 16 -9.38 -19.64 2.35
N THR A 17 -8.75 -18.88 3.25
CA THR A 17 -9.03 -18.89 4.69
C THR A 17 -9.10 -17.46 5.20
N LEU A 18 -9.71 -17.24 6.38
CA LEU A 18 -9.73 -15.92 7.01
C LEU A 18 -8.31 -15.36 7.17
N GLY A 19 -7.37 -16.16 7.68
CA GLY A 19 -5.98 -15.75 7.83
C GLY A 19 -5.31 -15.37 6.51
N ALA A 20 -5.65 -16.07 5.42
CA ALA A 20 -5.12 -15.76 4.10
C ALA A 20 -5.66 -14.42 3.55
N ILE A 21 -6.96 -14.11 3.78
CA ILE A 21 -7.56 -12.82 3.44
C ILE A 21 -6.97 -11.69 4.29
N VAL A 22 -6.80 -11.91 5.59
CA VAL A 22 -6.15 -10.95 6.52
C VAL A 22 -4.73 -10.65 6.04
N SER A 23 -3.92 -11.68 5.78
CA SER A 23 -2.54 -11.51 5.27
C SER A 23 -2.50 -10.79 3.92
N PHE A 24 -3.42 -11.13 3.00
CA PHE A 24 -3.53 -10.41 1.74
C PHE A 24 -3.86 -8.94 1.96
N HIS A 25 -4.83 -8.65 2.84
CA HIS A 25 -5.23 -7.28 3.16
C HIS A 25 -4.09 -6.47 3.77
N THR A 26 -3.42 -7.00 4.79
CA THR A 26 -2.30 -6.36 5.48
C THR A 26 -1.23 -5.90 4.49
N ARG A 27 -0.83 -6.76 3.54
CA ARG A 27 0.20 -6.45 2.54
C ARG A 27 -0.22 -5.45 1.45
N HIS A 28 -1.52 -5.28 1.23
CA HIS A 28 -2.07 -4.39 0.19
C HIS A 28 -2.67 -3.11 0.75
N LYS A 29 -2.65 -2.94 2.07
CA LYS A 29 -3.34 -1.87 2.80
C LYS A 29 -2.95 -0.48 2.31
N LEU A 30 -1.64 -0.20 2.18
CA LEU A 30 -1.16 1.09 1.65
C LEU A 30 -1.45 1.28 0.15
N LEU A 31 -1.49 0.19 -0.62
CA LEU A 31 -1.87 0.25 -2.03
C LEU A 31 -3.33 0.68 -2.14
N VAL A 32 -4.24 0.06 -1.38
CA VAL A 32 -5.66 0.45 -1.37
C VAL A 32 -5.82 1.90 -0.92
N LEU A 33 -5.07 2.34 0.09
CA LEU A 33 -5.09 3.74 0.54
C LEU A 33 -4.70 4.72 -0.59
N SER A 34 -3.69 4.38 -1.40
CA SER A 34 -3.28 5.21 -2.54
C SER A 34 -4.38 5.38 -3.59
N HIS A 35 -5.34 4.45 -3.64
CA HIS A 35 -6.50 4.50 -4.53
C HIS A 35 -7.69 5.23 -3.87
N SER A 36 -8.03 4.87 -2.63
CA SER A 36 -9.16 5.45 -1.90
C SER A 36 -9.14 5.14 -0.40
N GLU A 37 -9.17 6.20 0.41
CA GLU A 37 -9.31 6.10 1.86
C GLU A 37 -10.65 5.49 2.29
N LYS A 38 -11.74 5.80 1.58
CA LYS A 38 -13.07 5.21 1.83
C LYS A 38 -13.00 3.67 1.76
N HIS A 39 -12.40 3.14 0.70
CA HIS A 39 -12.29 1.69 0.50
C HIS A 39 -11.28 1.07 1.48
N TYR A 40 -10.17 1.74 1.75
CA TYR A 40 -9.22 1.34 2.79
C TYR A 40 -9.93 1.10 4.14
N ARG A 41 -10.76 2.05 4.59
CA ARG A 41 -11.51 1.93 5.85
C ARG A 41 -12.57 0.83 5.78
N ALA A 42 -13.30 0.75 4.67
CA ALA A 42 -14.35 -0.27 4.47
C ALA A 42 -13.78 -1.69 4.48
N MET A 43 -12.67 -1.92 3.76
CA MET A 43 -12.02 -3.23 3.70
C MET A 43 -11.39 -3.61 5.05
N GLY A 44 -10.83 -2.64 5.79
CA GLY A 44 -10.33 -2.88 7.14
C GLY A 44 -11.42 -3.39 8.08
N ARG A 45 -12.61 -2.76 8.06
CA ARG A 45 -13.77 -3.24 8.83
C ARG A 45 -14.22 -4.63 8.39
N LEU A 46 -14.35 -4.85 7.08
CA LEU A 46 -14.75 -6.16 6.55
C LEU A 46 -13.85 -7.31 7.01
N VAL A 47 -12.53 -7.07 7.07
CA VAL A 47 -11.57 -8.07 7.56
C VAL A 47 -11.66 -8.25 9.08
N ALA A 48 -11.85 -7.17 9.84
CA ALA A 48 -12.04 -7.25 11.29
C ALA A 48 -13.29 -8.05 11.67
N ASP A 49 -14.39 -7.84 10.95
CA ASP A 49 -15.67 -8.53 11.16
C ASP A 49 -15.71 -9.93 10.54
N GLY A 50 -14.64 -10.36 9.87
CA GLY A 50 -14.60 -11.55 9.03
C GLY A 50 -14.89 -12.88 9.75
N LYS A 51 -14.79 -12.92 11.08
CA LYS A 51 -15.17 -14.10 11.89
C LYS A 51 -16.68 -14.36 11.91
N SER A 52 -17.50 -13.34 11.64
CA SER A 52 -18.97 -13.46 11.62
C SER A 52 -19.52 -13.94 10.27
N LEU A 53 -18.66 -14.10 9.26
CA LEU A 53 -19.05 -14.43 7.89
C LEU A 53 -18.51 -15.81 7.49
N THR A 54 -19.21 -16.47 6.56
CA THR A 54 -18.61 -17.63 5.88
C THR A 54 -17.43 -17.19 5.02
N ILE A 55 -16.46 -18.07 4.79
CA ILE A 55 -15.29 -17.76 3.95
C ILE A 55 -15.69 -17.35 2.53
N ASN A 56 -16.72 -17.97 1.97
CA ASN A 56 -17.22 -17.64 0.63
C ASN A 56 -17.83 -16.24 0.57
N GLU A 57 -18.61 -15.86 1.59
CA GLU A 57 -19.21 -14.54 1.70
C GLU A 57 -18.16 -13.45 1.90
N LEU A 58 -17.23 -13.66 2.84
CA LEU A 58 -16.12 -12.74 3.09
C LEU A 58 -15.27 -12.55 1.84
N SER A 59 -14.87 -13.64 1.17
CA SER A 59 -14.07 -13.58 -0.05
C SER A 59 -14.78 -12.81 -1.16
N SER A 60 -16.08 -13.04 -1.35
CA SER A 60 -16.85 -12.39 -2.42
C SER A 60 -17.02 -10.89 -2.16
N ARG A 61 -17.37 -10.51 -0.92
CA ARG A 61 -17.46 -9.10 -0.51
C ARG A 61 -16.11 -8.39 -0.62
N TYR A 62 -15.05 -9.04 -0.16
CA TYR A 62 -13.70 -8.48 -0.20
C TYR A 62 -13.24 -8.23 -1.63
N GLU A 63 -13.46 -9.19 -2.54
CA GLU A 63 -13.13 -9.04 -3.96
C GLU A 63 -13.89 -7.89 -4.61
N GLY A 64 -15.19 -7.73 -4.31
CA GLY A 64 -16.00 -6.62 -4.82
C GLY A 64 -15.40 -5.25 -4.44
N VAL A 65 -15.17 -5.03 -3.14
CA VAL A 65 -14.61 -3.75 -2.65
C VAL A 65 -13.18 -3.52 -3.15
N LEU A 66 -12.36 -4.58 -3.24
CA LEU A 66 -11.01 -4.49 -3.82
C LEU A 66 -11.07 -4.03 -5.28
N MET A 67 -12.00 -4.56 -6.07
CA MET A 67 -12.16 -4.22 -7.48
C MET A 67 -12.62 -2.78 -7.69
N GLU A 68 -13.55 -2.31 -6.87
CA GLU A 68 -13.97 -0.91 -6.84
C GLU A 68 -12.79 0.01 -6.53
N ALA A 69 -12.02 -0.30 -5.48
CA ALA A 69 -10.84 0.48 -5.11
C ALA A 69 -9.82 0.56 -6.26
N LEU A 70 -9.45 -0.58 -6.86
CA LEU A 70 -8.43 -0.66 -7.89
C LEU A 70 -8.83 -0.05 -9.24
N ARG A 71 -10.13 0.25 -9.45
CA ARG A 71 -10.61 1.00 -10.63
C ARG A 71 -10.33 2.50 -10.50
N LEU A 72 -10.27 3.03 -9.29
CA LEU A 72 -10.00 4.44 -9.06
C LEU A 72 -8.54 4.74 -9.39
N LYS A 73 -8.26 5.85 -10.08
CA LYS A 73 -6.88 6.28 -10.33
C LYS A 73 -6.26 6.82 -9.03
N THR A 74 -4.99 6.46 -8.81
CA THR A 74 -4.15 7.15 -7.82
C THR A 74 -3.86 8.56 -8.34
N THR A 75 -3.65 9.51 -7.44
CA THR A 75 -3.20 10.86 -7.80
C THR A 75 -1.97 11.21 -6.99
N ARG A 76 -1.24 12.26 -7.39
CA ARG A 76 -0.09 12.78 -6.64
C ARG A 76 -0.46 13.07 -5.18
N LYS A 77 -1.56 13.80 -4.95
CA LYS A 77 -2.10 14.08 -3.60
C LYS A 77 -2.38 12.80 -2.79
N LYS A 78 -3.00 11.78 -3.39
CA LYS A 78 -3.28 10.51 -2.69
C LYS A 78 -2.00 9.75 -2.34
N ASN A 79 -1.02 9.72 -3.25
CA ASN A 79 0.27 9.10 -2.98
C ASN A 79 1.03 9.87 -1.89
N LEU A 80 1.05 11.20 -1.95
CA LEU A 80 1.65 12.04 -0.91
C LEU A 80 1.08 11.73 0.47
N ASN A 81 -0.25 11.59 0.58
CA ASN A 81 -0.89 11.16 1.83
C ASN A 81 -0.40 9.78 2.31
N VAL A 82 -0.20 8.83 1.39
CA VAL A 82 0.36 7.50 1.74
C VAL A 82 1.81 7.62 2.20
N LEU A 83 2.62 8.45 1.55
CA LEU A 83 4.01 8.65 1.91
C LEU A 83 4.17 9.28 3.30
N PHE A 84 3.36 10.30 3.64
CA PHE A 84 3.30 10.85 4.99
C PHE A 84 2.78 9.83 6.02
N HIS A 85 1.81 8.99 5.64
CA HIS A 85 1.38 7.90 6.50
C HIS A 85 2.51 6.89 6.78
N ILE A 86 3.33 6.57 5.77
CA ILE A 86 4.52 5.71 5.93
C ILE A 86 5.57 6.37 6.83
N MET A 87 5.83 7.66 6.63
CA MET A 87 6.76 8.42 7.47
C MET A 87 6.43 8.29 8.98
N GLY A 88 5.15 8.22 9.32
CA GLY A 88 4.69 8.02 10.71
C GLY A 88 5.19 6.74 11.38
N TYR A 89 5.56 5.69 10.63
CA TYR A 89 6.15 4.47 11.18
C TYR A 89 7.57 4.68 11.70
N PHE A 90 8.28 5.68 11.17
CA PHE A 90 9.65 6.00 11.57
C PHE A 90 9.74 7.15 12.58
N LYS A 91 8.61 7.56 13.19
CA LYS A 91 8.54 8.75 14.06
C LYS A 91 9.54 8.76 15.22
N ASN A 92 9.97 7.59 15.69
CA ASN A 92 10.91 7.41 16.80
C ASN A 92 12.29 6.92 16.31
N ASN A 93 12.49 6.80 14.99
CA ASN A 93 13.68 6.20 14.39
C ASN A 93 14.49 7.20 13.58
N LEU A 94 13.84 8.09 12.83
CA LEU A 94 14.53 9.12 12.05
C LEU A 94 15.23 10.11 12.98
N SER A 95 16.48 10.45 12.64
CA SER A 95 17.11 11.65 13.18
C SER A 95 16.36 12.90 12.72
N ALA A 96 16.63 14.06 13.34
CA ALA A 96 16.05 15.32 12.89
C ALA A 96 16.39 15.62 11.42
N ASP A 97 17.65 15.41 11.05
CA ASP A 97 18.16 15.63 9.69
C ASP A 97 17.50 14.69 8.67
N GLU A 98 17.39 13.38 8.96
CA GLU A 98 16.72 12.42 8.08
C GLU A 98 15.22 12.72 7.91
N LYS A 99 14.59 13.21 8.98
CA LYS A 99 13.19 13.61 8.96
C LYS A 99 13.00 14.82 8.05
N ASP A 100 13.87 15.80 8.14
CA ASP A 100 13.82 17.02 7.33
C ASP A 100 14.11 16.70 5.85
N GLU A 101 15.10 15.87 5.55
CA GLU A 101 15.38 15.37 4.20
C GLU A 101 14.14 14.68 3.61
N LEU A 102 13.51 13.77 4.38
CA LEU A 102 12.33 13.07 3.91
C LEU A 102 11.18 14.05 3.64
N ILE A 103 10.92 15.01 4.52
CA ILE A 103 9.87 16.04 4.32
C ILE A 103 10.12 16.85 3.05
N ASP A 104 11.36 17.28 2.81
CA ASP A 104 11.73 18.04 1.62
C ASP A 104 11.46 17.24 0.33
N ILE A 105 11.88 15.97 0.30
CA ILE A 105 11.61 15.08 -0.83
C ILE A 105 10.10 14.87 -1.02
N LEU A 106 9.33 14.68 0.05
CA LEU A 106 7.87 14.54 -0.04
C LEU A 106 7.21 15.82 -0.59
N SER A 107 7.69 16.99 -0.19
CA SER A 107 7.22 18.30 -0.68
C SER A 107 7.50 18.45 -2.17
N LYS A 108 8.74 18.21 -2.61
CA LYS A 108 9.14 18.22 -4.04
C LYS A 108 8.30 17.26 -4.88
N TYR A 109 8.00 16.06 -4.36
CA TYR A 109 7.09 15.12 -5.03
C TYR A 109 5.67 15.68 -5.11
N GLY A 110 5.16 16.28 -4.03
CA GLY A 110 3.84 16.90 -3.97
C GLY A 110 3.65 18.04 -4.97
N GLU A 111 4.69 18.85 -5.16
CA GLU A 111 4.75 19.94 -6.13
C GLU A 111 4.95 19.43 -7.56
N GLY A 112 5.50 18.22 -7.72
CA GLY A 112 5.68 17.56 -9.02
C GLY A 112 7.05 17.79 -9.65
N PHE A 113 8.03 18.25 -8.87
CA PHE A 113 9.40 18.40 -9.34
C PHE A 113 10.12 17.06 -9.52
N ILE A 114 9.69 16.03 -8.81
CA ILE A 114 10.30 14.70 -8.85
C ILE A 114 9.23 13.60 -9.01
N PRO A 115 9.58 12.47 -9.64
CA PRO A 115 8.67 11.36 -9.81
C PRO A 115 8.49 10.56 -8.51
N LEU A 116 7.42 9.78 -8.41
CA LEU A 116 7.09 8.97 -7.22
C LEU A 116 8.21 7.99 -6.81
N ILE A 117 9.03 7.53 -7.76
CA ILE A 117 10.10 6.59 -7.46
C ILE A 117 11.16 7.16 -6.50
N VAL A 118 11.39 8.48 -6.49
CA VAL A 118 12.39 9.12 -5.63
C VAL A 118 12.03 8.97 -4.15
N PRO A 119 10.87 9.45 -3.65
CA PRO A 119 10.49 9.24 -2.25
C PRO A 119 10.33 7.75 -1.90
N VAL A 120 9.85 6.91 -2.82
CA VAL A 120 9.74 5.46 -2.59
C VAL A 120 11.11 4.82 -2.37
N THR A 121 12.14 5.28 -3.07
CA THR A 121 13.50 4.76 -2.91
C THR A 121 14.09 5.12 -1.55
N LEU A 122 13.95 6.38 -1.11
CA LEU A 122 14.41 6.79 0.22
C LEU A 122 13.64 6.07 1.33
N ILE A 123 12.32 5.92 1.20
CA ILE A 123 11.51 5.14 2.13
C ILE A 123 12.00 3.69 2.20
N ASN A 124 12.24 3.03 1.06
CA ASN A 124 12.77 1.67 1.04
C ASN A 124 14.13 1.56 1.74
N HIS A 125 14.99 2.60 1.61
CA HIS A 125 16.23 2.68 2.37
C HIS A 125 15.95 2.68 3.89
N TYR A 126 15.03 3.52 4.37
CA TYR A 126 14.67 3.57 5.80
C TYR A 126 13.99 2.30 6.30
N VAL A 127 13.12 1.66 5.51
CA VAL A 127 12.54 0.34 5.83
C VAL A 127 13.64 -0.70 6.07
N ARG A 128 14.71 -0.68 5.28
CA ARG A 128 15.85 -1.58 5.44
C ARG A 128 16.72 -1.18 6.64
N LYS A 129 17.05 0.11 6.77
CA LYS A 129 17.94 0.63 7.83
C LYS A 129 17.37 0.39 9.23
N TYR A 130 16.08 0.64 9.41
CA TYR A 130 15.39 0.54 10.70
C TYR A 130 14.66 -0.79 10.90
N ASP A 131 14.86 -1.74 9.99
CA ASP A 131 14.26 -3.07 10.02
C ASP A 131 12.75 -3.05 10.29
N GLU A 132 11.97 -2.23 9.55
CA GLU A 132 10.53 -2.08 9.84
C GLU A 132 9.72 -3.25 9.20
N PRO A 133 9.34 -4.31 9.97
CA PRO A 133 8.65 -5.48 9.44
C PRO A 133 7.34 -5.16 8.72
N TYR A 134 6.51 -4.25 9.24
CA TYR A 134 5.20 -4.02 8.64
C TYR A 134 5.33 -3.40 7.24
N LEU A 135 6.22 -2.42 7.10
CA LEU A 135 6.47 -1.75 5.82
C LEU A 135 7.18 -2.65 4.80
N ARG A 136 8.05 -3.56 5.24
CA ARG A 136 8.76 -4.51 4.36
C ARG A 136 7.79 -5.35 3.51
N GLU A 137 6.64 -5.69 4.06
CA GLU A 137 5.65 -6.50 3.36
C GLU A 137 4.68 -5.69 2.48
N GLN A 138 4.75 -4.35 2.51
CA GLN A 138 3.80 -3.50 1.81
C GLN A 138 4.06 -3.51 0.29
N ILE A 139 3.08 -4.06 -0.43
CA ILE A 139 3.06 -4.09 -1.90
C ILE A 139 3.07 -2.68 -2.50
N TYR A 140 2.63 -1.66 -1.75
CA TYR A 140 2.73 -0.27 -2.21
C TYR A 140 4.17 0.15 -2.52
N LEU A 141 5.16 -0.30 -1.75
CA LEU A 141 6.56 0.09 -1.98
C LEU A 141 7.13 -0.60 -3.21
N ASN A 142 6.66 -1.83 -3.52
CA ASN A 142 7.13 -2.63 -4.65
C ASN A 142 5.96 -3.34 -5.37
N PRO A 143 5.08 -2.61 -6.08
CA PRO A 143 3.79 -3.18 -6.55
C PRO A 143 3.90 -4.10 -7.76
N HIS A 144 4.93 -3.86 -8.59
CA HIS A 144 5.20 -4.51 -9.86
C HIS A 144 6.71 -4.64 -10.08
N PRO A 145 7.15 -5.48 -11.03
CA PRO A 145 8.56 -5.54 -11.41
C PRO A 145 9.10 -4.15 -11.78
N ILE A 146 10.33 -3.85 -11.33
CA ILE A 146 11.00 -2.57 -11.57
C ILE A 146 11.20 -2.32 -13.08
N ALA A 147 11.44 -3.38 -13.85
CA ALA A 147 11.63 -3.33 -15.30
C ALA A 147 10.48 -2.68 -16.08
N LEU A 148 9.28 -2.55 -15.49
CA LEU A 148 8.14 -1.88 -16.14
C LEU A 148 8.18 -0.35 -16.04
N GLN A 149 9.09 0.23 -15.24
CA GLN A 149 9.34 1.68 -15.13
C GLN A 149 8.12 2.59 -14.85
N LEU A 150 6.98 2.03 -14.42
CA LEU A 150 5.69 2.73 -14.29
C LEU A 150 5.66 3.87 -13.25
N ARG A 151 6.75 4.09 -12.51
CA ARG A 151 6.87 5.14 -11.47
C ARG A 151 7.94 6.19 -11.78
N ASN A 152 8.55 6.13 -12.96
CA ASN A 152 9.68 6.98 -13.35
C ASN A 152 9.26 8.24 -14.11
N HIS A 153 7.97 8.46 -14.31
CA HIS A 153 7.44 9.59 -15.06
C HIS A 153 7.15 10.78 -14.13
N VAL A 154 7.48 11.99 -14.61
CA VAL A 154 7.19 13.28 -13.97
C VAL A 154 5.89 13.85 -14.52
#